data_AF-A0A562WD03-F1
#
_entry.id   AF-A0A562WD03-F1
#
_cell.length_a   1.000
_cell.length_b   1.000
_cell.length_c   1.000
_cell.angle_alpha   90.00
_cell.angle_beta   90.00
_cell.angle_gamma   90.00
#
_symmetry.space_group_name_H-M   'P 1'
#
loop_
_entity.id
_entity.type
_entity.pdbx_description
1 polymer ?
#
loop_
_entity_poly.entity_id
_entity_poly.type
_entity_poly.pdbx_seq_one_letter_code
_entity_poly.pdbx_strand_id
1 'polypeptide(L)'
;MRQSSLVVMANRLPIDDSVAPDGACEWRRSPGGLVSALHPLLKHTPATWIGWAGGTGPAPALPDVDGVRLHTVPLTPEDFRDHYEGFANATLWPLYHDAVEQPEHHRRWWEAYQRVNRRFAEAAAEVAEPGGVAWVQDYHLQLVPALLRELRPDLRIGFFLHVPFPPPELFMQLPRRAELLRGMLGADLVGFQRAQAAHNFAQLVAKVFGVPATDRQIEVDGRTVRVGAFPVSIDTAEMAALATRPDVVARADQLRKDLGDPEHVILSVDRMDYTKGIEHRLKAYSELIASGHVKVRDTVMVQVAVPSRERVGQYQILRDRVEREVGRINGEFGRVGEPAIHYLTQPFDRPSWPPSTGWRT
;
A
#
# COMPACT_ATOMS: atom_id res chain seq x y z
N MET A 1 -26.81 17.95 -9.73
CA MET A 1 -26.82 16.52 -9.33
C MET A 1 -26.55 16.47 -7.85
N ARG A 2 -27.38 15.79 -7.03
CA ARG A 2 -27.02 15.55 -5.62
C ARG A 2 -25.69 14.79 -5.61
N GLN A 3 -24.67 15.32 -4.95
CA GLN A 3 -23.42 14.60 -4.75
C GLN A 3 -23.77 13.32 -3.98
N SER A 4 -23.65 12.17 -4.64
CA SER A 4 -23.79 10.87 -3.98
C SER A 4 -22.67 10.75 -2.94
N SER A 5 -23.01 10.36 -1.71
CA SER A 5 -22.00 10.06 -0.68
C SER A 5 -21.06 8.95 -1.15
N LEU A 6 -19.77 9.14 -0.89
CA LEU A 6 -18.71 8.21 -1.25
C LEU A 6 -18.29 7.42 0.00
N VAL A 7 -18.32 6.09 -0.09
CA VAL A 7 -17.77 5.20 0.94
C VAL A 7 -16.51 4.55 0.40
N VAL A 8 -15.36 4.92 0.94
CA VAL A 8 -14.07 4.30 0.61
C VAL A 8 -13.80 3.18 1.59
N MET A 9 -13.42 2.00 1.12
CA MET A 9 -12.98 0.90 1.97
C MET A 9 -11.54 0.54 1.64
N ALA A 10 -10.65 0.66 2.61
CA ALA A 10 -9.26 0.25 2.48
C ALA A 10 -8.83 -0.50 3.73
N ASN A 11 -7.85 -1.41 3.60
CA ASN A 11 -7.40 -2.20 4.75
C ASN A 11 -7.00 -1.32 5.95
N ARG A 12 -6.33 -0.19 5.73
CA ARG A 12 -5.98 0.76 6.80
C ARG A 12 -6.75 2.07 6.68
N LEU A 13 -6.99 2.70 7.82
CA LEU A 13 -7.40 4.09 7.91
C LEU A 13 -6.28 5.03 7.44
N PRO A 14 -6.61 6.27 7.06
CA PRO A 14 -5.64 7.26 6.61
C PRO A 14 -4.88 7.93 7.78
N ILE A 15 -4.69 7.23 8.90
CA ILE A 15 -4.11 7.76 10.13
C ILE A 15 -3.03 6.82 10.69
N ASP A 16 -1.98 7.42 11.25
CA ASP A 16 -0.96 6.77 12.06
C ASP A 16 -1.14 7.18 13.52
N ASP A 17 -0.95 6.19 14.39
CA ASP A 17 -0.85 6.38 15.83
C ASP A 17 0.53 6.97 16.14
N SER A 18 0.59 8.26 16.44
CA SER A 18 1.75 8.80 17.16
C SER A 18 1.35 8.99 18.62
N VAL A 19 1.86 8.13 19.49
CA VAL A 19 1.74 8.35 20.93
C VAL A 19 2.66 9.51 21.28
N ALA A 20 2.08 10.63 21.70
CA ALA A 20 2.85 11.76 22.22
C ALA A 20 3.60 11.34 23.50
N PRO A 21 4.73 11.99 23.84
CA PRO A 21 5.52 11.64 25.03
C PRO A 21 4.76 11.67 26.36
N ASP A 22 3.61 12.35 26.42
CA ASP A 22 2.73 12.44 27.59
C ASP A 22 1.63 11.35 27.62
N GLY A 23 1.62 10.43 26.66
CA GLY A 23 0.63 9.36 26.54
C GLY A 23 -0.64 9.74 25.81
N ALA A 24 -0.76 10.98 25.28
CA ALA A 24 -1.86 11.35 24.41
C ALA A 24 -1.71 10.71 23.03
N CYS A 25 -2.80 10.20 22.44
CA CYS A 25 -2.77 9.70 21.07
C CYS A 25 -2.93 10.88 20.11
N GLU A 26 -1.84 11.29 19.44
CA GLU A 26 -1.90 12.21 18.32
C GLU A 26 -2.13 11.41 17.03
N TRP A 27 -3.29 11.61 16.41
CA TRP A 27 -3.60 11.03 15.11
C TRP A 27 -2.96 11.87 14.00
N ARG A 28 -1.95 11.30 13.32
CA ARG A 28 -1.28 11.95 12.19
C ARG A 28 -1.69 11.28 10.89
N ARG A 29 -1.61 11.97 9.76
CA ARG A 29 -1.91 11.35 8.46
C ARG A 29 -0.88 10.27 8.14
N SER A 30 -1.32 9.07 7.76
CA SER A 30 -0.38 8.03 7.32
C SER A 30 0.32 8.44 6.03
N PRO A 31 1.64 8.22 5.89
CA PRO A 31 2.42 8.59 4.71
C PRO A 31 2.17 7.65 3.50
N GLY A 32 1.27 6.67 3.62
CA GLY A 32 1.01 5.65 2.61
C GLY A 32 0.57 6.23 1.25
N GLY A 33 1.01 5.56 0.17
CA GLY A 33 0.72 5.99 -1.21
C GLY A 33 -0.77 6.06 -1.54
N LEU A 34 -1.58 5.14 -1.00
CA LEU A 34 -3.04 5.14 -1.16
C LEU A 34 -3.69 6.40 -0.57
N VAL A 35 -3.32 6.73 0.67
CA VAL A 35 -3.86 7.89 1.40
C VAL A 35 -3.49 9.18 0.67
N SER A 36 -2.22 9.29 0.26
CA SER A 36 -1.72 10.46 -0.47
C SER A 36 -2.42 10.64 -1.82
N ALA A 37 -2.72 9.56 -2.53
CA ALA A 37 -3.39 9.61 -3.83
C ALA A 37 -4.89 9.94 -3.74
N LEU A 38 -5.58 9.47 -2.69
CA LEU A 38 -7.03 9.66 -2.55
C LEU A 38 -7.39 10.97 -1.85
N HIS A 39 -6.53 11.52 -1.00
CA HIS A 39 -6.83 12.69 -0.19
C HIS A 39 -7.31 13.93 -0.99
N PRO A 40 -6.70 14.32 -2.12
CA PRO A 40 -7.19 15.47 -2.90
C PRO A 40 -8.63 15.30 -3.40
N LEU A 41 -9.06 14.06 -3.66
CA LEU A 41 -10.42 13.76 -4.11
C LEU A 41 -11.45 13.89 -2.98
N LEU A 42 -11.03 13.60 -1.75
CA LEU A 42 -11.89 13.58 -0.57
C LEU A 42 -12.16 14.99 -0.01
N LYS A 43 -11.27 15.97 -0.24
CA LYS A 43 -11.46 17.36 0.22
C LYS A 43 -12.75 18.01 -0.28
N HIS A 44 -13.27 17.56 -1.42
CA HIS A 44 -14.40 18.19 -2.11
C HIS A 44 -15.65 17.29 -2.18
N THR A 45 -15.59 16.12 -1.55
CA THR A 45 -16.66 15.11 -1.61
C THR A 45 -16.96 14.60 -0.20
N PRO A 46 -18.19 14.78 0.33
CA PRO A 46 -18.58 14.16 1.58
C PRO A 46 -18.35 12.64 1.49
N ALA A 47 -17.46 12.13 2.35
CA ALA A 47 -17.01 10.75 2.28
C ALA A 47 -16.87 10.10 3.65
N THR A 48 -17.12 8.80 3.68
CA THR A 48 -16.80 7.93 4.81
C THR A 48 -15.66 7.01 4.41
N TRP A 49 -14.61 6.94 5.22
CA TRP A 49 -13.50 6.00 5.06
C TRP A 49 -13.61 4.87 6.08
N ILE A 50 -13.78 3.65 5.57
CA ILE A 50 -13.83 2.42 6.34
C ILE A 50 -12.45 1.75 6.32
N GLY A 51 -11.91 1.46 7.50
CA GLY A 51 -10.59 0.82 7.61
C GLY A 51 -10.25 0.32 9.01
N TRP A 52 -9.21 -0.51 9.09
CA TRP A 52 -8.63 -0.92 10.36
C TRP A 52 -7.67 0.16 10.90
N ALA A 53 -7.76 0.42 12.20
CA ALA A 53 -7.01 1.48 12.89
C ALA A 53 -5.57 1.09 13.27
N GLY A 54 -5.11 -0.12 12.97
CA GLY A 54 -3.72 -0.54 13.30
C GLY A 54 -3.58 -1.33 14.61
N GLY A 55 -4.59 -1.31 15.49
CA GLY A 55 -4.62 -2.07 16.75
C GLY A 55 -5.47 -3.34 16.70
N THR A 56 -5.19 -4.32 17.56
CA THR A 56 -5.96 -5.58 17.67
C THR A 56 -6.95 -5.63 18.83
N GLY A 57 -7.16 -4.48 19.49
CA GLY A 57 -8.14 -4.29 20.56
C GLY A 57 -9.52 -3.90 20.03
N PRO A 58 -10.43 -3.45 20.93
CA PRO A 58 -11.70 -2.85 20.51
C PRO A 58 -11.47 -1.74 19.49
N ALA A 59 -12.36 -1.63 18.50
CA ALA A 59 -12.29 -0.59 17.49
C ALA A 59 -12.43 0.79 18.16
N PRO A 60 -11.47 1.72 17.99
CA PRO A 60 -11.58 3.03 18.59
C PRO A 60 -12.67 3.86 17.90
N ALA A 61 -13.30 4.76 18.66
CA ALA A 61 -14.07 5.86 18.10
C ALA A 61 -13.09 6.97 17.71
N LEU A 62 -13.15 7.42 16.46
CA LEU A 62 -12.23 8.41 15.91
C LEU A 62 -13.01 9.65 15.46
N PRO A 63 -12.43 10.85 15.60
CA PRO A 63 -13.04 12.05 15.03
C PRO A 63 -12.99 12.02 13.50
N ASP A 64 -13.85 12.81 12.87
CA ASP A 64 -13.76 13.10 11.44
C ASP A 64 -12.45 13.85 11.16
N VAL A 65 -11.78 13.50 10.06
CA VAL A 65 -10.49 14.09 9.66
C VAL A 65 -10.64 14.75 8.30
N ASP A 66 -10.35 16.05 8.21
CA ASP A 66 -10.44 16.83 6.97
C ASP A 66 -11.82 16.74 6.28
N GLY A 67 -12.90 16.65 7.06
CA GLY A 67 -14.27 16.49 6.55
C GLY A 67 -14.62 15.07 6.07
N VAL A 68 -13.74 14.10 6.31
CA VAL A 68 -13.97 12.68 6.04
C VAL A 68 -14.33 11.96 7.33
N ARG A 69 -15.47 11.27 7.34
CA ARG A 69 -15.88 10.44 8.47
C ARG A 69 -15.04 9.17 8.51
N LEU A 70 -14.47 8.84 9.66
CA LEU A 70 -13.72 7.60 9.84
C LEU A 70 -14.61 6.53 10.48
N HIS A 71 -14.63 5.34 9.90
CA HIS A 71 -15.35 4.19 10.42
C HIS A 71 -14.41 3.00 10.59
N THR A 72 -14.29 2.52 11.82
CA THR A 72 -13.25 1.58 12.22
C THR A 72 -13.73 0.14 12.13
N VAL A 73 -12.96 -0.72 11.46
CA VAL A 73 -13.21 -2.18 11.43
C VAL A 73 -12.28 -2.86 12.43
N PRO A 74 -12.82 -3.59 13.44
CA PRO A 74 -11.99 -4.30 14.41
C PRO A 74 -11.36 -5.55 13.79
N LEU A 75 -10.08 -5.75 14.11
CA LEU A 75 -9.37 -7.01 13.87
C LEU A 75 -8.96 -7.62 15.20
N THR A 76 -9.30 -8.89 15.41
CA THR A 76 -8.73 -9.65 16.52
C THR A 76 -7.25 -9.95 16.27
N PRO A 77 -6.45 -10.34 17.28
CA PRO A 77 -5.07 -10.77 17.06
C PRO A 77 -4.96 -11.94 16.06
N GLU A 78 -5.94 -12.84 16.07
CA GLU A 78 -6.02 -13.94 15.11
C GLU A 78 -6.30 -13.43 13.69
N ASP A 79 -7.28 -12.54 13.52
CA ASP A 79 -7.58 -11.98 12.19
C ASP A 79 -6.39 -11.16 11.67
N PHE A 80 -5.72 -10.39 12.51
CA PHE A 80 -4.51 -9.66 12.11
C PHE A 80 -3.42 -10.62 11.60
N ARG A 81 -3.12 -11.68 12.34
CA ARG A 81 -2.12 -12.68 11.93
C ARG A 81 -2.54 -13.43 10.66
N ASP A 82 -3.77 -13.95 10.60
CA ASP A 82 -4.16 -14.92 9.58
C ASP A 82 -4.72 -14.26 8.31
N HIS A 83 -5.38 -13.10 8.41
CA HIS A 83 -5.81 -12.32 7.23
C HIS A 83 -4.71 -11.38 6.74
N TYR A 84 -4.17 -10.49 7.59
CA TYR A 84 -3.24 -9.45 7.15
C TYR A 84 -1.83 -10.00 6.95
N GLU A 85 -1.23 -10.63 7.94
CA GLU A 85 0.14 -11.18 7.81
C GLU A 85 0.16 -12.43 6.92
N GLY A 86 -0.81 -13.32 7.10
CA GLY A 86 -0.99 -14.57 6.35
C GLY A 86 -1.51 -14.35 4.92
N PHE A 87 -2.84 -14.40 4.73
CA PHE A 87 -3.40 -14.44 3.38
C PHE A 87 -3.00 -13.24 2.51
N ALA A 88 -3.07 -12.03 3.04
CA ALA A 88 -2.76 -10.83 2.25
C ALA A 88 -1.26 -10.73 1.94
N ASN A 89 -0.39 -10.83 2.95
CA ASN A 89 1.03 -10.51 2.80
C ASN A 89 1.97 -11.72 2.57
N ALA A 90 1.53 -12.95 2.85
CA ALA A 90 2.29 -14.19 2.61
C ALA A 90 1.68 -15.08 1.50
N THR A 91 0.42 -14.85 1.08
CA THR A 91 -0.17 -15.52 -0.10
C THR A 91 -0.28 -14.57 -1.29
N LEU A 92 -1.11 -13.52 -1.19
CA LEU A 92 -1.45 -12.67 -2.33
C LEU A 92 -0.29 -11.78 -2.77
N TRP A 93 0.37 -11.10 -1.82
CA TRP A 93 1.48 -10.19 -2.12
C TRP A 93 2.60 -10.87 -2.92
N PRO A 94 3.24 -11.96 -2.47
CA PRO A 94 4.31 -12.59 -3.24
C PRO A 94 3.80 -13.08 -4.61
N LEU A 95 2.61 -13.70 -4.66
CA LEU A 95 2.07 -14.22 -5.91
C LEU A 95 1.81 -13.13 -6.96
N TYR A 96 1.27 -11.98 -6.53
CA TYR A 96 0.93 -10.88 -7.43
C TYR A 96 2.15 -10.09 -7.87
N HIS A 97 3.28 -10.25 -7.16
CA HIS A 97 4.58 -9.70 -7.53
C HIS A 97 5.46 -10.81 -8.09
N ASP A 98 4.93 -11.53 -9.09
CA ASP A 98 5.64 -12.53 -9.89
C ASP A 98 6.28 -13.68 -9.12
N ALA A 99 5.75 -14.00 -7.93
CA ALA A 99 6.29 -15.01 -7.04
C ALA A 99 7.79 -14.82 -6.73
N VAL A 100 8.22 -13.55 -6.60
CA VAL A 100 9.58 -13.17 -6.17
C VAL A 100 9.96 -13.85 -4.84
N GLU A 101 8.96 -14.09 -3.99
CA GLU A 101 9.05 -15.01 -2.86
C GLU A 101 7.98 -16.10 -3.03
N GLN A 102 8.20 -17.29 -2.45
CA GLN A 102 7.26 -18.41 -2.58
C GLN A 102 5.94 -18.11 -1.81
N PRO A 103 4.78 -18.08 -2.48
CA PRO A 103 3.50 -17.90 -1.81
C PRO A 103 3.15 -19.11 -0.94
N GLU A 104 2.66 -18.84 0.27
CA GLU A 104 2.17 -19.87 1.18
C GLU A 104 0.65 -20.02 1.08
N HIS A 105 0.13 -21.23 1.25
CA HIS A 105 -1.29 -21.52 1.16
C HIS A 105 -1.80 -22.27 2.39
N HIS A 106 -2.55 -21.58 3.25
CA HIS A 106 -3.15 -22.17 4.45
C HIS A 106 -4.67 -21.94 4.47
N ARG A 107 -5.44 -23.00 4.75
CA ARG A 107 -6.91 -22.91 4.79
C ARG A 107 -7.41 -21.93 5.85
N ARG A 108 -6.78 -21.92 7.03
CA ARG A 108 -7.13 -20.98 8.12
C ARG A 108 -6.98 -19.50 7.71
N TRP A 109 -6.00 -19.19 6.85
CA TRP A 109 -5.77 -17.83 6.37
C TRP A 109 -6.89 -17.39 5.43
N TRP A 110 -7.35 -18.30 4.56
CA TRP A 110 -8.52 -18.05 3.72
C TRP A 110 -9.80 -17.82 4.54
N GLU A 111 -10.00 -18.62 5.60
CA GLU A 111 -11.15 -18.45 6.50
C GLU A 111 -11.14 -17.07 7.19
N ALA A 112 -9.99 -16.64 7.71
CA ALA A 112 -9.81 -15.29 8.24
C ALA A 112 -10.04 -14.22 7.17
N TYR A 113 -9.54 -14.42 5.94
CA TYR A 113 -9.71 -13.48 4.84
C TYR A 113 -11.18 -13.26 4.49
N GLN A 114 -11.98 -14.32 4.43
CA GLN A 114 -13.42 -14.23 4.23
C GLN A 114 -14.13 -13.51 5.38
N ARG A 115 -13.80 -13.85 6.65
CA ARG A 115 -14.41 -13.20 7.82
C ARG A 115 -14.15 -11.70 7.83
N VAL A 116 -12.91 -11.28 7.60
CA VAL A 116 -12.55 -9.85 7.58
C VAL A 116 -13.24 -9.14 6.41
N ASN A 117 -13.22 -9.71 5.20
CA ASN A 117 -13.91 -9.11 4.06
C ASN A 117 -15.42 -8.96 4.30
N ARG A 118 -16.05 -9.92 4.99
CA ARG A 118 -17.47 -9.82 5.39
C ARG A 118 -17.72 -8.65 6.32
N ARG A 119 -16.88 -8.46 7.36
CA ARG A 119 -17.01 -7.30 8.27
C ARG A 119 -16.88 -5.97 7.54
N PHE A 120 -15.96 -5.85 6.59
CA PHE A 120 -15.82 -4.66 5.76
C PHE A 120 -17.07 -4.40 4.90
N ALA A 121 -17.65 -5.45 4.31
CA ALA A 121 -18.88 -5.33 3.52
C ALA A 121 -20.09 -4.93 4.39
N GLU A 122 -20.22 -5.51 5.60
CA GLU A 122 -21.26 -5.18 6.57
C GLU A 122 -21.15 -3.72 7.04
N ALA A 123 -19.94 -3.27 7.40
CA ALA A 123 -19.67 -1.89 7.78
C ALA A 123 -20.04 -0.91 6.65
N ALA A 124 -19.72 -1.26 5.39
CA ALA A 124 -20.08 -0.44 4.24
C ALA A 124 -21.59 -0.41 3.99
N ALA A 125 -22.28 -1.54 4.15
CA ALA A 125 -23.72 -1.62 3.99
C ALA A 125 -24.49 -0.78 5.02
N GLU A 126 -23.96 -0.66 6.24
CA GLU A 126 -24.53 0.15 7.33
C GLU A 126 -24.43 1.65 7.04
N VAL A 127 -23.27 2.13 6.56
CA VAL A 127 -23.00 3.58 6.44
C VAL A 127 -23.31 4.16 5.07
N ALA A 128 -23.44 3.33 4.02
CA ALA A 128 -23.69 3.82 2.66
C ALA A 128 -25.15 4.28 2.48
N GLU A 129 -25.35 5.48 1.94
CA GLU A 129 -26.69 5.98 1.61
C GLU A 129 -27.33 5.18 0.46
N PRO A 130 -28.67 5.20 0.31
CA PRO A 130 -29.36 4.58 -0.81
C PRO A 130 -28.85 5.09 -2.16
N GLY A 131 -28.43 4.18 -3.05
CA GLY A 131 -27.87 4.52 -4.36
C GLY A 131 -26.49 5.21 -4.32
N GLY A 132 -25.80 5.15 -3.17
CA GLY A 132 -24.47 5.71 -2.96
C GLY A 132 -23.37 5.02 -3.77
N VAL A 133 -22.14 5.55 -3.66
CA VAL A 133 -20.96 4.99 -4.32
C VAL A 133 -20.05 4.34 -3.29
N ALA A 134 -19.76 3.06 -3.46
CA ALA A 134 -18.81 2.30 -2.65
C ALA A 134 -17.53 2.04 -3.46
N TRP A 135 -16.36 2.43 -2.95
CA TRP A 135 -15.09 2.27 -3.64
C TRP A 135 -14.09 1.46 -2.80
N VAL A 136 -13.97 0.18 -3.16
CA VAL A 136 -13.13 -0.81 -2.49
C VAL A 136 -11.69 -0.72 -3.01
N GLN A 137 -10.73 -0.69 -2.08
CA GLN A 137 -9.31 -0.56 -2.37
C GLN A 137 -8.54 -1.83 -2.05
N ASP A 138 -7.84 -2.29 -3.08
CA ASP A 138 -6.68 -3.16 -3.03
C ASP A 138 -6.89 -4.63 -2.67
N TYR A 139 -5.80 -5.40 -2.78
CA TYR A 139 -5.77 -6.87 -2.72
C TYR A 139 -6.26 -7.47 -1.40
N HIS A 140 -6.37 -6.69 -0.32
CA HIS A 140 -6.87 -7.14 0.98
C HIS A 140 -8.39 -7.39 0.96
N LEU A 141 -9.12 -6.72 0.07
CA LEU A 141 -10.57 -6.60 0.12
C LEU A 141 -11.25 -7.14 -1.16
N GLN A 142 -10.62 -8.10 -1.84
CA GLN A 142 -11.11 -8.60 -3.14
C GLN A 142 -12.49 -9.28 -3.08
N LEU A 143 -12.97 -9.71 -1.90
CA LEU A 143 -14.30 -10.32 -1.78
C LEU A 143 -15.39 -9.30 -1.44
N VAL A 144 -15.00 -8.12 -0.94
CA VAL A 144 -15.95 -7.08 -0.53
C VAL A 144 -16.92 -6.70 -1.64
N PRO A 145 -16.54 -6.55 -2.92
CA PRO A 145 -17.50 -6.11 -3.93
C PRO A 145 -18.69 -7.07 -4.09
N ALA A 146 -18.45 -8.39 -4.13
CA ALA A 146 -19.53 -9.38 -4.21
C ALA A 146 -20.34 -9.45 -2.93
N LEU A 147 -19.69 -9.47 -1.76
CA LEU A 147 -20.38 -9.50 -0.47
C LEU A 147 -21.26 -8.26 -0.26
N LEU A 148 -20.76 -7.07 -0.63
CA LEU A 148 -21.52 -5.83 -0.52
C LEU A 148 -22.67 -5.78 -1.52
N ARG A 149 -22.49 -6.32 -2.74
CA ARG A 149 -23.56 -6.43 -3.75
C ARG A 149 -24.74 -7.24 -3.24
N GLU A 150 -24.48 -8.35 -2.54
CA GLU A 150 -25.51 -9.19 -1.94
C GLU A 150 -26.31 -8.43 -0.87
N LEU A 151 -25.64 -7.63 -0.05
CA LEU A 151 -26.27 -6.83 1.01
C LEU A 151 -27.00 -5.59 0.48
N ARG A 152 -26.44 -4.96 -0.57
CA ARG A 152 -26.82 -3.65 -1.07
C ARG A 152 -26.78 -3.60 -2.61
N PRO A 153 -27.75 -4.23 -3.28
CA PRO A 153 -27.80 -4.25 -4.75
C PRO A 153 -28.01 -2.87 -5.38
N ASP A 154 -28.44 -1.88 -4.59
CA ASP A 154 -28.67 -0.50 -5.01
C ASP A 154 -27.39 0.34 -5.20
N LEU A 155 -26.26 -0.07 -4.60
CA LEU A 155 -25.03 0.71 -4.63
C LEU A 155 -24.32 0.64 -5.97
N ARG A 156 -23.53 1.67 -6.29
CA ARG A 156 -22.52 1.61 -7.35
C ARG A 156 -21.18 1.23 -6.72
N ILE A 157 -20.60 0.11 -7.13
CA ILE A 157 -19.40 -0.47 -6.50
C ILE A 157 -18.23 -0.40 -7.47
N GLY A 158 -17.18 0.31 -7.09
CA GLY A 158 -15.87 0.26 -7.75
C GLY A 158 -14.89 -0.58 -6.95
N PHE A 159 -14.02 -1.32 -7.61
CA PHE A 159 -12.85 -1.97 -7.03
C PHE A 159 -11.59 -1.51 -7.77
N PHE A 160 -10.54 -1.14 -7.04
CA PHE A 160 -9.26 -0.80 -7.65
C PHE A 160 -8.10 -1.57 -7.01
N LEU A 161 -7.29 -2.25 -7.82
CA LEU A 161 -6.12 -2.99 -7.38
C LEU A 161 -4.85 -2.14 -7.53
N HIS A 162 -4.15 -1.88 -6.41
CA HIS A 162 -2.98 -1.00 -6.40
C HIS A 162 -1.68 -1.73 -6.73
N VAL A 163 -1.64 -3.03 -6.48
CA VAL A 163 -0.55 -3.94 -6.85
C VAL A 163 -0.71 -4.44 -8.28
N PRO A 164 0.32 -5.07 -8.89
CA PRO A 164 0.15 -5.75 -10.17
C PRO A 164 -0.92 -6.85 -10.08
N PHE A 165 -1.50 -7.20 -11.23
CA PHE A 165 -2.32 -8.40 -11.35
C PHE A 165 -1.55 -9.43 -12.18
N PRO A 166 -1.26 -10.61 -11.60
CA PRO A 166 -0.28 -11.53 -12.18
C PRO A 166 -0.78 -12.15 -13.50
N PRO A 167 0.13 -12.69 -14.32
CA PRO A 167 -0.25 -13.47 -15.49
C PRO A 167 -1.09 -14.71 -15.10
N PRO A 168 -1.95 -15.22 -16.01
CA PRO A 168 -2.81 -16.36 -15.72
C PRO A 168 -2.09 -17.58 -15.16
N GLU A 169 -0.88 -17.88 -15.63
CA GLU A 169 -0.08 -19.03 -15.23
C GLU A 169 0.26 -19.01 -13.73
N LEU A 170 0.60 -17.82 -13.21
CA LEU A 170 0.86 -17.63 -11.78
C LEU A 170 -0.44 -17.62 -10.99
N PHE A 171 -1.45 -16.87 -11.43
CA PHE A 171 -2.72 -16.76 -10.70
C PHE A 171 -3.41 -18.12 -10.50
N MET A 172 -3.29 -19.03 -11.47
CA MET A 172 -3.89 -20.37 -11.41
C MET A 172 -3.32 -21.25 -10.28
N GLN A 173 -2.19 -20.89 -9.67
CA GLN A 173 -1.67 -21.54 -8.47
C GLN A 173 -2.58 -21.36 -7.24
N LEU A 174 -3.42 -20.30 -7.21
CA LEU A 174 -4.35 -20.05 -6.10
C LEU A 174 -5.42 -21.14 -5.99
N PRO A 175 -5.52 -21.81 -4.82
CA PRO A 175 -6.61 -22.77 -4.58
C PRO A 175 -8.01 -22.11 -4.64
N ARG A 176 -8.10 -20.84 -4.22
CA ARG A 176 -9.35 -20.05 -4.09
C ARG A 176 -9.52 -19.01 -5.20
N ARG A 177 -8.95 -19.30 -6.38
CA ARG A 177 -8.92 -18.40 -7.55
C ARG A 177 -10.32 -17.99 -8.02
N ALA A 178 -11.28 -18.93 -8.04
CA ALA A 178 -12.63 -18.65 -8.51
C ALA A 178 -13.36 -17.72 -7.55
N GLU A 179 -13.19 -17.92 -6.24
CA GLU A 179 -13.78 -17.08 -5.22
C GLU A 179 -13.22 -15.65 -5.25
N LEU A 180 -11.91 -15.47 -5.47
CA LEU A 180 -11.29 -14.14 -5.62
C LEU A 180 -11.77 -13.40 -6.88
N LEU A 181 -11.80 -14.08 -8.03
CA LEU A 181 -12.30 -13.50 -9.28
C LEU A 181 -13.78 -13.12 -9.15
N ARG A 182 -14.61 -14.00 -8.58
CA ARG A 182 -16.03 -13.73 -8.33
C ARG A 182 -16.21 -12.55 -7.35
N GLY A 183 -15.37 -12.48 -6.33
CA GLY A 183 -15.31 -11.36 -5.39
C GLY A 183 -15.17 -10.02 -6.11
N MET A 184 -14.18 -9.90 -7.00
CA MET A 184 -13.93 -8.68 -7.77
C MET A 184 -15.06 -8.38 -8.77
N LEU A 185 -15.64 -9.41 -9.41
CA LEU A 185 -16.78 -9.29 -10.35
C LEU A 185 -18.10 -8.84 -9.68
N GLY A 186 -18.15 -8.71 -8.36
CA GLY A 186 -19.25 -8.04 -7.67
C GLY A 186 -19.30 -6.52 -7.92
N ALA A 187 -18.19 -5.93 -8.35
CA ALA A 187 -18.10 -4.52 -8.71
C ALA A 187 -18.84 -4.21 -10.03
N ASP A 188 -19.19 -2.94 -10.24
CA ASP A 188 -19.60 -2.39 -11.54
C ASP A 188 -18.38 -1.95 -12.37
N LEU A 189 -17.28 -1.60 -11.69
CA LEU A 189 -16.00 -1.23 -12.29
C LEU A 189 -14.84 -1.89 -11.54
N VAL A 190 -13.99 -2.63 -12.27
CA VAL A 190 -12.72 -3.18 -11.79
C VAL A 190 -11.56 -2.41 -12.46
N GLY A 191 -10.77 -1.70 -11.66
CA GLY A 191 -9.67 -0.87 -12.12
C GLY A 191 -8.29 -1.42 -11.71
N PHE A 192 -7.31 -1.21 -12.59
CA PHE A 192 -5.91 -1.60 -12.38
C PHE A 192 -4.95 -0.46 -12.72
N GLN A 193 -3.68 -0.59 -12.34
CA GLN A 193 -2.63 0.38 -12.69
C GLN A 193 -2.24 0.35 -14.19
N ARG A 194 -2.33 -0.82 -14.84
CA ARG A 194 -1.81 -1.06 -16.21
C ARG A 194 -2.82 -1.82 -17.06
N ALA A 195 -2.81 -1.58 -18.37
CA ALA A 195 -3.66 -2.29 -19.32
C ALA A 195 -3.40 -3.81 -19.31
N GLN A 196 -2.15 -4.24 -19.15
CA GLN A 196 -1.82 -5.66 -19.07
C GLN A 196 -2.51 -6.37 -17.90
N ALA A 197 -2.67 -5.70 -16.75
CA ALA A 197 -3.38 -6.27 -15.61
C ALA A 197 -4.88 -6.48 -15.91
N ALA A 198 -5.52 -5.51 -16.58
CA ALA A 198 -6.89 -5.64 -17.08
C ALA A 198 -7.03 -6.79 -18.08
N HIS A 199 -6.04 -6.95 -18.98
CA HIS A 199 -6.00 -8.06 -19.93
C HIS A 199 -5.88 -9.43 -19.23
N ASN A 200 -4.94 -9.56 -18.28
CA ASN A 200 -4.75 -10.78 -17.49
C ASN A 200 -6.04 -11.14 -16.73
N PHE A 201 -6.71 -10.16 -16.13
CA PHE A 201 -7.99 -10.34 -15.43
C PHE A 201 -9.09 -10.87 -16.36
N ALA A 202 -9.26 -10.26 -17.54
CA ALA A 202 -10.25 -10.72 -18.50
C ALA A 202 -9.98 -12.15 -18.99
N GLN A 203 -8.71 -12.48 -19.29
CA GLN A 203 -8.31 -13.84 -19.67
C GLN A 203 -8.63 -14.87 -18.58
N LEU A 204 -8.32 -14.54 -17.32
CA LEU A 204 -8.59 -15.41 -16.18
C LEU A 204 -10.08 -15.61 -15.95
N VAL A 205 -10.88 -14.55 -16.06
CA VAL A 205 -12.35 -14.63 -15.93
C VAL A 205 -12.95 -15.49 -17.04
N ALA A 206 -12.55 -15.29 -18.30
CA ALA A 206 -12.99 -16.13 -19.41
C ALA A 206 -12.61 -17.61 -19.19
N LYS A 207 -11.37 -17.87 -18.75
CA LYS A 207 -10.87 -19.22 -18.52
C LYS A 207 -11.56 -19.93 -17.35
N VAL A 208 -11.80 -19.22 -16.24
CA VAL A 208 -12.33 -19.82 -15.01
C VAL A 208 -13.84 -19.99 -15.04
N PHE A 209 -14.58 -19.06 -15.67
CA PHE A 209 -16.04 -19.07 -15.66
C PHE A 209 -16.68 -19.37 -17.02
N GLY A 210 -15.91 -19.41 -18.11
CA GLY A 210 -16.45 -19.68 -19.45
C GLY A 210 -17.35 -18.57 -19.98
N VAL A 211 -17.17 -17.33 -19.51
CA VAL A 211 -17.98 -16.18 -19.93
C VAL A 211 -17.22 -15.28 -20.92
N PRO A 212 -17.92 -14.56 -21.81
CA PRO A 212 -17.31 -13.54 -22.64
C PRO A 212 -16.67 -12.45 -21.76
N ALA A 213 -15.37 -12.25 -21.91
CA ALA A 213 -14.61 -11.26 -21.18
C ALA A 213 -13.62 -10.55 -22.10
N THR A 214 -13.59 -9.22 -21.99
CA THR A 214 -12.59 -8.35 -22.61
C THR A 214 -11.95 -7.50 -21.53
N ASP A 215 -10.82 -6.87 -21.85
CA ASP A 215 -10.14 -5.92 -20.96
C ASP A 215 -10.90 -4.59 -20.76
N ARG A 216 -12.10 -4.47 -21.33
CA ARG A 216 -13.02 -3.33 -21.19
C ARG A 216 -14.33 -3.70 -20.49
N GLN A 217 -14.81 -4.91 -20.72
CA GLN A 217 -16.15 -5.33 -20.36
C GLN A 217 -16.23 -6.84 -20.17
N ILE A 218 -16.94 -7.27 -19.13
CA ILE A 218 -17.19 -8.67 -18.80
C ILE A 218 -18.68 -8.84 -18.50
N GLU A 219 -19.32 -9.83 -19.12
CA GLU A 219 -20.72 -10.18 -18.83
C GLU A 219 -20.79 -11.31 -17.80
N VAL A 220 -21.45 -11.08 -16.67
CA VAL A 220 -21.57 -12.04 -15.57
C VAL A 220 -22.91 -11.88 -14.87
N ASP A 221 -23.65 -12.98 -14.67
CA ASP A 221 -24.94 -13.00 -13.97
C ASP A 221 -25.95 -11.95 -14.47
N GLY A 222 -25.99 -11.72 -15.79
CA GLY A 222 -26.87 -10.72 -16.42
C GLY A 222 -26.46 -9.26 -16.18
N ARG A 223 -25.26 -9.02 -15.64
CA ARG A 223 -24.67 -7.70 -15.44
C ARG A 223 -23.42 -7.52 -16.27
N THR A 224 -23.20 -6.27 -16.65
CA THR A 224 -21.98 -5.81 -17.29
C THR A 224 -21.01 -5.25 -16.24
N VAL A 225 -19.84 -5.85 -16.11
CA VAL A 225 -18.72 -5.31 -15.30
C VAL A 225 -17.74 -4.60 -16.22
N ARG A 226 -17.49 -3.32 -15.96
CA ARG A 226 -16.48 -2.55 -16.69
C ARG A 226 -15.10 -2.84 -16.14
N VAL A 227 -14.11 -2.89 -17.03
CA VAL A 227 -12.71 -3.10 -16.68
C VAL A 227 -11.87 -1.98 -17.29
N GLY A 228 -10.82 -1.54 -16.60
CA GLY A 228 -9.95 -0.49 -17.12
C GLY A 228 -8.62 -0.31 -16.39
N ALA A 229 -7.74 0.46 -17.01
CA ALA A 229 -6.48 0.88 -16.44
C ALA A 229 -6.51 2.38 -16.08
N PHE A 230 -6.21 2.69 -14.83
CA PHE A 230 -6.20 4.04 -14.27
C PHE A 230 -4.89 4.21 -13.46
N PRO A 231 -3.77 4.59 -14.10
CA PRO A 231 -2.50 4.70 -13.42
C PRO A 231 -2.56 5.80 -12.35
N VAL A 232 -2.37 5.40 -11.09
CA VAL A 232 -2.35 6.31 -9.94
C VAL A 232 -1.11 7.20 -10.01
N SER A 233 -1.28 8.45 -9.62
CA SER A 233 -0.23 9.47 -9.55
C SER A 233 -0.27 10.20 -8.20
N ILE A 234 0.63 11.17 -8.04
CA ILE A 234 0.72 12.06 -6.89
C ILE A 234 0.25 13.47 -7.26
N ASP A 235 -0.01 14.30 -6.25
CA ASP A 235 -0.15 15.75 -6.46
C ASP A 235 1.23 16.35 -6.79
N THR A 236 1.55 16.40 -8.09
CA THR A 236 2.85 16.90 -8.56
C THR A 236 3.06 18.39 -8.27
N ALA A 237 1.98 19.18 -8.22
CA ALA A 237 2.06 20.61 -7.93
C ALA A 237 2.38 20.83 -6.45
N GLU A 238 1.72 20.11 -5.55
CA GLU A 238 2.02 20.14 -4.11
C GLU A 238 3.47 19.71 -3.83
N MET A 239 3.93 18.62 -4.45
CA MET A 239 5.30 18.14 -4.27
C MET A 239 6.36 19.12 -4.77
N ALA A 240 6.12 19.78 -5.91
CA ALA A 240 7.02 20.82 -6.42
C ALA A 240 7.06 22.05 -5.49
N ALA A 241 5.91 22.46 -4.95
CA ALA A 241 5.84 23.55 -3.99
C ALA A 241 6.60 23.22 -2.68
N LEU A 242 6.41 22.01 -2.15
CA LEU A 242 7.13 21.56 -0.94
C LEU A 242 8.64 21.51 -1.15
N ALA A 243 9.11 21.01 -2.31
CA ALA A 243 10.53 20.87 -2.61
C ALA A 243 11.28 22.21 -2.73
N THR A 244 10.56 23.31 -2.99
CA THR A 244 11.15 24.66 -3.14
C THR A 244 11.05 25.52 -1.88
N ARG A 245 10.45 25.00 -0.80
CA ARG A 245 10.35 25.74 0.46
C ARG A 245 11.74 26.05 1.05
N PRO A 246 12.00 27.27 1.56
CA PRO A 246 13.31 27.64 2.08
C PRO A 246 13.82 26.72 3.21
N ASP A 247 12.94 26.26 4.10
CA ASP A 247 13.31 25.34 5.19
C ASP A 247 13.70 23.95 4.67
N VAL A 248 13.06 23.47 3.61
CA VAL A 248 13.38 22.19 2.95
C VAL A 248 14.72 22.28 2.21
N VAL A 249 14.94 23.36 1.47
CA VAL A 249 16.22 23.61 0.77
C VAL A 249 17.37 23.71 1.78
N ALA A 250 17.19 24.49 2.85
CA ALA A 250 18.19 24.61 3.91
C ALA A 250 18.48 23.26 4.59
N ARG A 251 17.46 22.42 4.81
CA ARG A 251 17.66 21.09 5.36
C ARG A 251 18.39 20.15 4.39
N ALA A 252 18.09 20.22 3.10
CA ALA A 252 18.80 19.46 2.08
C ALA A 252 20.28 19.85 2.00
N ASP A 253 20.59 21.15 2.05
CA ASP A 253 21.97 21.65 2.09
C ASP A 253 22.70 21.18 3.35
N GLN A 254 22.04 21.21 4.50
CA GLN A 254 22.61 20.68 5.74
C GLN A 254 22.87 19.18 5.65
N LEU A 255 21.95 18.39 5.10
CA LEU A 255 22.13 16.95 4.91
C LEU A 255 23.32 16.65 4.00
N ARG A 256 23.56 17.45 2.95
CA ARG A 256 24.75 17.29 2.10
C ARG A 256 26.05 17.53 2.87
N LYS A 257 26.08 18.55 3.74
CA LYS A 257 27.23 18.81 4.63
C LYS A 257 27.44 17.70 5.65
N ASP A 258 26.35 17.18 6.24
CA ASP A 258 26.39 16.07 7.20
C ASP A 258 26.95 14.78 6.55
N LEU A 259 26.81 14.64 5.23
CA LEU A 259 27.38 13.55 4.43
C LEU A 259 28.83 13.80 3.96
N GLY A 260 29.45 14.91 4.36
CA GLY A 260 30.84 15.24 4.00
C GLY A 260 31.00 15.99 2.67
N ASP A 261 29.95 16.68 2.21
CA ASP A 261 29.92 17.43 0.94
C ASP A 261 30.37 16.60 -0.29
N PRO A 262 29.77 15.41 -0.53
CA PRO A 262 30.10 14.59 -1.69
C PRO A 262 29.69 15.32 -2.97
N GLU A 263 30.34 15.00 -4.09
CA GLU A 263 29.94 15.48 -5.41
C GLU A 263 28.56 14.93 -5.78
N HIS A 264 28.34 13.63 -5.53
CA HIS A 264 27.13 12.91 -5.88
C HIS A 264 26.49 12.22 -4.67
N VAL A 265 25.15 12.27 -4.59
CA VAL A 265 24.36 11.52 -3.60
C VAL A 265 23.40 10.62 -4.35
N ILE A 266 23.51 9.31 -4.14
CA ILE A 266 22.55 8.32 -4.64
C ILE A 266 21.52 8.08 -3.54
N LEU A 267 20.28 8.53 -3.75
CA LEU A 267 19.20 8.36 -2.79
C LEU A 267 18.30 7.18 -3.18
N SER A 268 17.97 6.36 -2.19
CA SER A 268 17.08 5.21 -2.30
C SER A 268 16.11 5.21 -1.13
N VAL A 269 14.80 5.31 -1.39
CA VAL A 269 13.77 5.39 -0.34
C VAL A 269 12.68 4.36 -0.62
N ASP A 270 12.61 3.34 0.23
CA ASP A 270 11.69 2.22 0.06
C ASP A 270 11.19 1.71 1.40
N ARG A 271 10.09 0.95 1.37
CA ARG A 271 9.80 0.03 2.48
C ARG A 271 10.76 -1.14 2.40
N MET A 272 11.12 -1.71 3.55
CA MET A 272 11.82 -3.00 3.61
C MET A 272 10.89 -4.09 3.06
N ASP A 273 11.01 -4.38 1.77
CA ASP A 273 10.12 -5.28 1.02
C ASP A 273 10.89 -5.87 -0.17
N TYR A 274 10.76 -7.18 -0.38
CA TYR A 274 11.56 -7.93 -1.37
C TYR A 274 11.24 -7.51 -2.81
N THR A 275 10.11 -6.85 -3.04
CA THR A 275 9.72 -6.30 -4.34
C THR A 275 10.54 -5.07 -4.75
N LYS A 276 11.36 -4.51 -3.84
CA LYS A 276 12.06 -3.23 -4.06
C LYS A 276 13.49 -3.37 -4.57
N GLY A 277 14.00 -4.59 -4.71
CA GLY A 277 15.33 -4.83 -5.27
C GLY A 277 16.45 -4.10 -4.52
N ILE A 278 16.31 -3.90 -3.20
CA ILE A 278 17.33 -3.21 -2.37
C ILE A 278 18.67 -3.94 -2.48
N GLU A 279 18.67 -5.27 -2.36
CA GLU A 279 19.86 -6.12 -2.51
C GLU A 279 20.55 -5.92 -3.87
N HIS A 280 19.76 -5.80 -4.95
CA HIS A 280 20.29 -5.60 -6.29
C HIS A 280 20.96 -4.22 -6.45
N ARG A 281 20.38 -3.17 -5.84
CA ARG A 281 20.98 -1.83 -5.83
C ARG A 281 22.27 -1.79 -5.03
N LEU A 282 22.31 -2.43 -3.86
CA LEU A 282 23.52 -2.53 -3.04
C LEU A 282 24.64 -3.26 -3.80
N LYS A 283 24.31 -4.39 -4.44
CA LYS A 283 25.24 -5.14 -5.27
C LYS A 283 25.79 -4.30 -6.42
N ALA A 284 24.92 -3.65 -7.19
CA ALA A 284 25.33 -2.81 -8.31
C ALA A 284 26.25 -1.66 -7.85
N TYR A 285 25.93 -1.01 -6.73
CA TYR A 285 26.77 0.03 -6.15
C TYR A 285 28.13 -0.52 -5.71
N SER A 286 28.17 -1.69 -5.06
CA SER A 286 29.42 -2.36 -4.68
C SER A 286 30.30 -2.68 -5.90
N GLU A 287 29.73 -3.18 -6.99
CA GLU A 287 30.46 -3.49 -8.24
C GLU A 287 30.99 -2.22 -8.93
N LEU A 288 30.24 -1.12 -8.87
CA LEU A 288 30.69 0.18 -9.41
C LEU A 288 31.87 0.76 -8.62
N ILE A 289 31.88 0.59 -7.29
CA ILE A 289 33.04 0.99 -6.48
C ILE A 289 34.24 0.09 -6.78
N ALA A 290 34.04 -1.23 -6.77
CA ALA A 290 35.11 -2.21 -7.01
C ALA A 290 35.78 -2.05 -8.38
N SER A 291 35.00 -1.68 -9.40
CA SER A 291 35.51 -1.41 -10.75
C SER A 291 36.12 -0.01 -10.94
N GLY A 292 36.10 0.84 -9.91
CA GLY A 292 36.67 2.19 -9.94
C GLY A 292 35.84 3.24 -10.67
N HIS A 293 34.64 2.89 -11.14
CA HIS A 293 33.70 3.84 -11.77
C HIS A 293 33.08 4.80 -10.75
N VAL A 294 32.97 4.36 -9.49
CA VAL A 294 32.50 5.17 -8.37
C VAL A 294 33.59 5.22 -7.30
N LYS A 295 33.81 6.42 -6.75
CA LYS A 295 34.73 6.63 -5.61
C LYS A 295 33.91 7.07 -4.41
N VAL A 296 34.06 6.37 -3.28
CA VAL A 296 33.30 6.63 -2.04
C VAL A 296 33.45 8.07 -1.54
N ARG A 297 34.62 8.69 -1.74
CA ARG A 297 34.84 10.10 -1.37
C ARG A 297 33.97 11.07 -2.18
N ASP A 298 33.74 10.75 -3.45
CA ASP A 298 33.06 11.66 -4.39
C ASP A 298 31.56 11.32 -4.47
N THR A 299 31.16 10.10 -4.12
CA THR A 299 29.80 9.60 -4.21
C THR A 299 29.41 8.78 -3.00
N VAL A 300 28.28 9.11 -2.40
CA VAL A 300 27.71 8.37 -1.27
C VAL A 300 26.30 7.86 -1.60
N MET A 301 25.99 6.65 -1.14
CA MET A 301 24.63 6.12 -1.21
C MET A 301 23.89 6.32 0.12
N VAL A 302 22.67 6.84 0.07
CA VAL A 302 21.76 6.90 1.21
C VAL A 302 20.58 5.97 0.95
N GLN A 303 20.48 4.90 1.72
CA GLN A 303 19.37 3.95 1.69
C GLN A 303 18.47 4.18 2.91
N VAL A 304 17.25 4.67 2.67
CA VAL A 304 16.17 4.70 3.65
C VAL A 304 15.29 3.49 3.44
N ALA A 305 15.21 2.60 4.43
CA ALA A 305 14.40 1.40 4.39
C ALA A 305 13.38 1.41 5.55
N VAL A 306 12.16 1.86 5.27
CA VAL A 306 11.09 1.96 6.26
C VAL A 306 10.63 0.56 6.69
N PRO A 307 10.64 0.20 7.99
CA PRO A 307 10.20 -1.09 8.48
C PRO A 307 8.79 -1.43 8.03
N SER A 308 8.58 -2.68 7.65
CA SER A 308 7.31 -3.14 7.11
C SER A 308 7.14 -4.62 7.41
N ARG A 309 5.96 -5.00 7.93
CA ARG A 309 5.53 -6.41 8.09
C ARG A 309 6.55 -7.27 8.85
N GLU A 310 7.15 -6.72 9.92
CA GLU A 310 8.31 -7.31 10.61
C GLU A 310 8.05 -8.69 11.26
N ARG A 311 6.81 -9.14 11.36
CA ARG A 311 6.45 -10.47 11.88
C ARG A 311 6.37 -11.55 10.79
N VAL A 312 6.44 -11.16 9.51
CA VAL A 312 6.43 -12.10 8.38
C VAL A 312 7.86 -12.56 8.11
N GLY A 313 8.09 -13.88 8.13
CA GLY A 313 9.44 -14.47 8.09
C GLY A 313 10.31 -14.00 6.93
N GLN A 314 9.76 -13.89 5.72
CA GLN A 314 10.52 -13.43 4.54
C GLN A 314 11.03 -11.98 4.68
N TYR A 315 10.31 -11.12 5.41
CA TYR A 315 10.74 -9.73 5.64
C TYR A 315 11.91 -9.68 6.64
N GLN A 316 11.93 -10.57 7.63
CA GLN A 316 13.05 -10.70 8.56
C GLN A 316 14.31 -11.18 7.83
N ILE A 317 14.18 -12.21 7.00
CA ILE A 317 15.29 -12.72 6.18
C ILE A 317 15.84 -11.65 5.24
N LEU A 318 14.97 -10.89 4.57
CA LEU A 318 15.38 -9.77 3.72
C LEU A 318 16.15 -8.71 4.51
N ARG A 319 15.62 -8.28 5.67
CA ARG A 319 16.29 -7.28 6.51
C ARG A 319 17.70 -7.74 6.88
N ASP A 320 17.84 -8.98 7.36
CA ASP A 320 19.14 -9.53 7.75
C ASP A 320 20.13 -9.59 6.59
N ARG A 321 19.66 -9.88 5.36
CA ARG A 321 20.49 -9.84 4.14
C ARG A 321 20.93 -8.43 3.80
N VAL A 322 20.01 -7.47 3.78
CA VAL A 322 20.28 -6.07 3.47
C VAL A 322 21.26 -5.47 4.48
N GLU A 323 21.03 -5.65 5.78
CA GLU A 323 21.90 -5.12 6.83
C GLU A 323 23.30 -5.72 6.79
N ARG A 324 23.42 -7.03 6.55
CA ARG A 324 24.71 -7.70 6.35
C ARG A 324 25.46 -7.13 5.15
N GLU A 325 24.76 -6.91 4.04
CA GLU A 325 25.37 -6.40 2.81
C GLU A 325 25.83 -4.95 2.95
N VAL A 326 25.05 -4.11 3.62
CA VAL A 326 25.47 -2.74 4.00
C VAL A 326 26.74 -2.80 4.86
N GLY A 327 26.77 -3.66 5.87
CA GLY A 327 27.95 -3.85 6.73
C GLY A 327 29.19 -4.29 5.95
N ARG A 328 29.03 -5.24 5.02
CA ARG A 328 30.11 -5.72 4.14
C ARG A 328 30.66 -4.59 3.27
N ILE A 329 29.81 -3.88 2.54
CA ILE A 329 30.22 -2.80 1.63
C ILE A 329 30.92 -1.67 2.39
N ASN A 330 30.38 -1.27 3.55
CA ASN A 330 31.01 -0.24 4.38
C ASN A 330 32.36 -0.71 4.95
N GLY A 331 32.49 -1.97 5.33
CA GLY A 331 33.77 -2.53 5.83
C GLY A 331 34.83 -2.69 4.73
N GLU A 332 34.42 -2.95 3.50
CA GLU A 332 35.32 -3.17 2.36
C GLU A 332 35.76 -1.86 1.68
N PHE A 333 34.84 -0.91 1.50
CA PHE A 333 35.08 0.30 0.71
C PHE A 333 35.06 1.59 1.50
N GLY A 334 34.46 1.59 2.70
CA GLY A 334 34.39 2.77 3.55
C GLY A 334 35.70 3.06 4.30
N ARG A 335 35.75 4.22 4.95
CA ARG A 335 36.81 4.60 5.88
C ARG A 335 36.20 5.10 7.19
N VAL A 336 37.04 5.26 8.21
CA VAL A 336 36.60 5.86 9.49
C VAL A 336 36.04 7.26 9.21
N GLY A 337 34.77 7.46 9.53
CA GLY A 337 34.04 8.72 9.28
C GLY A 337 33.49 8.89 7.86
N GLU A 338 33.79 7.98 6.93
CA GLU A 338 33.38 8.05 5.51
C GLU A 338 32.80 6.68 5.07
N PRO A 339 31.57 6.33 5.51
CA PRO A 339 30.93 5.11 5.04
C PRO A 339 30.54 5.24 3.56
N ALA A 340 30.60 4.12 2.82
CA ALA A 340 30.14 4.09 1.42
C ALA A 340 28.61 4.20 1.31
N ILE A 341 27.90 3.70 2.33
CA ILE A 341 26.44 3.68 2.43
C ILE A 341 26.00 4.18 3.81
N HIS A 342 25.12 5.18 3.82
CA HIS A 342 24.30 5.50 4.98
C HIS A 342 22.98 4.72 4.89
N TYR A 343 22.76 3.80 5.82
CA TYR A 343 21.54 3.00 5.92
C TYR A 343 20.69 3.46 7.09
N LEU A 344 19.44 3.83 6.82
CA LEU A 344 18.50 4.39 7.77
C LEU A 344 17.23 3.55 7.80
N THR A 345 16.81 3.11 8.98
CA THR A 345 15.56 2.36 9.20
C THR A 345 14.43 3.25 9.71
N GLN A 346 14.64 4.56 9.78
CA GLN A 346 13.62 5.51 10.20
C GLN A 346 13.15 6.32 9.00
N PRO A 347 11.84 6.58 8.86
CA PRO A 347 11.38 7.53 7.87
C PRO A 347 11.95 8.91 8.21
N PHE A 348 12.32 9.69 7.18
CA PHE A 348 12.50 11.12 7.37
C PHE A 348 11.15 11.73 7.72
N ASP A 349 11.11 12.58 8.75
CA ASP A 349 9.95 13.40 9.02
C ASP A 349 9.63 14.20 7.76
N ARG A 350 8.42 14.02 7.23
CA ARG A 350 7.90 14.97 6.25
C ARG A 350 7.86 16.33 6.96
N PRO A 351 8.45 17.41 6.39
CA PRO A 351 8.29 18.74 6.94
C PRO A 351 6.81 18.94 7.20
N SER A 352 6.45 19.15 8.46
CA SER A 352 5.05 19.30 8.81
C SER A 352 4.49 20.46 7.98
N TRP A 353 3.27 20.26 7.51
CA TRP A 353 2.40 21.38 7.19
C TRP A 353 2.48 22.36 8.38
N PRO A 354 2.50 23.70 8.19
CA PRO A 354 2.32 24.58 9.34
C PRO A 354 1.07 24.07 10.09
N PRO A 355 1.13 23.80 11.40
CA PRO A 355 0.00 23.23 12.09
C PRO A 355 -1.17 24.18 11.87
N SER A 356 -2.17 23.76 11.11
CA SER A 356 -3.50 24.33 11.26
C SER A 356 -3.96 23.83 12.62
N THR A 357 -3.56 24.56 13.67
CA THR A 357 -3.91 24.36 15.08
C THR A 357 -3.83 22.91 15.53
N GLY A 358 -2.73 22.53 16.19
CA GLY A 358 -2.62 21.24 16.86
C GLY A 358 -3.86 20.96 17.69
N TRP A 359 -4.56 19.87 17.37
CA TRP A 359 -5.74 19.42 18.08
C TRP A 359 -5.27 18.69 19.33
N ARG A 360 -5.27 19.39 20.47
CA ARG A 360 -5.27 18.75 21.78
C ARG A 360 -6.71 18.36 22.09
N THR A 361 -6.91 17.13 22.54
CA THR A 361 -8.14 16.75 23.26
C THR A 361 -8.29 17.56 24.53
#